data_AF-A0AAV3GNH8-F1
#
_entry.id   AF-A0AAV3GNH8-F1
#
_cell.length_a   1.000
_cell.length_b   1.000
_cell.length_c   1.000
_cell.angle_alpha   90.00
_cell.angle_beta   90.00
_cell.angle_gamma   90.00
#
_symmetry.space_group_name_H-M   'P 1'
#
loop_
_entity.id
_entity.type
_entity.pdbx_description
1 polymer ?
#
loop_
_entity_poly.entity_id
_entity_poly.type
_entity_poly.pdbx_seq_one_letter_code
_entity_poly.pdbx_strand_id
1 'polypeptide(L)'
;CSGLTSLDVSRFNTSEVKSMDGMFSDCTGLKSLDLSSFNTGKVTKMTYMFAYCNSLTYLDLSNFDMSQVSQMDVMFLADEELPLLVKTNDSKLLSYDYSADLRYPGGPKFEANGGSFSPDSKEETKYYFEKCAVPVDSPKFALATFNEFRNNLKPTKEGNVFSRWKVTSGSEPVNDEQLLSPVTYMAQWRTGETGGVNIPSQDVDNTKPGEISSYGIAYMPKQFQTNRTVLNDAGPQSIPVNKTERFDVGVQDLRNTTSQWTLKAQLMWDGGKELPGSSIKTTNKTGVVMKNINNGTDPFNPDMDLTDSNNEVQGESDVTITNVPTLIMTANNVSHNAVYNYNLGDVSLEIPETRMIQPGSYEGHVEWNLANTL
;
A
#
# COMPACT_ATOMS: atom_id res chain seq x y z
N CYS A 1 34.89 4.97 -19.74
CA CYS A 1 34.52 3.56 -19.96
C CYS A 1 32.99 3.35 -20.02
N SER A 2 32.31 3.90 -21.03
CA SER A 2 30.83 3.95 -21.07
C SER A 2 30.12 2.61 -21.22
N GLY A 3 30.77 1.61 -21.82
CA GLY A 3 30.22 0.25 -21.97
C GLY A 3 30.50 -0.70 -20.80
N LEU A 4 31.27 -0.28 -19.79
CA LEU A 4 31.67 -1.15 -18.67
C LEU A 4 30.58 -1.15 -17.60
N THR A 5 29.80 -2.23 -17.53
CA THR A 5 28.67 -2.37 -16.60
C THR A 5 29.02 -3.09 -15.30
N SER A 6 30.06 -3.91 -15.32
CA SER A 6 30.60 -4.63 -14.17
C SER A 6 32.12 -4.79 -14.32
N LEU A 7 32.82 -4.87 -13.21
CA LEU A 7 34.26 -5.06 -13.17
C LEU A 7 34.63 -5.86 -11.92
N ASP A 8 35.34 -6.97 -12.10
CA ASP A 8 35.90 -7.75 -10.99
C ASP A 8 37.30 -7.23 -10.66
N VAL A 9 37.44 -6.62 -9.48
CA VAL A 9 38.71 -6.13 -8.92
C VAL A 9 39.14 -6.89 -7.67
N SER A 10 38.49 -8.01 -7.35
CA SER A 10 38.68 -8.78 -6.10
C SER A 10 40.13 -9.27 -5.89
N ARG A 11 40.91 -9.38 -6.97
CA ARG A 11 42.30 -9.86 -6.95
C ARG A 11 43.35 -8.75 -6.99
N PHE A 12 42.95 -7.49 -6.93
CA PHE A 12 43.89 -6.38 -6.99
C PHE A 12 44.66 -6.27 -5.67
N ASN A 13 45.99 -6.34 -5.73
CA ASN A 13 46.82 -6.00 -4.58
C ASN A 13 47.12 -4.49 -4.58
N THR A 14 46.42 -3.75 -3.73
CA THR A 14 46.52 -2.29 -3.62
C THR A 14 47.37 -1.81 -2.45
N SER A 15 48.01 -2.72 -1.69
CA SER A 15 48.74 -2.41 -0.45
C SER A 15 49.90 -1.41 -0.57
N GLU A 16 50.46 -1.23 -1.77
CA GLU A 16 51.56 -0.29 -2.05
C GLU A 16 51.12 0.92 -2.91
N VAL A 17 49.84 1.02 -3.25
CA VAL A 17 49.33 2.10 -4.11
C VAL A 17 49.35 3.43 -3.34
N LYS A 18 49.91 4.46 -3.96
CA LYS A 18 50.02 5.82 -3.37
C LYS A 18 49.04 6.83 -3.96
N SER A 19 48.57 6.60 -5.19
CA SER A 19 47.57 7.42 -5.87
C SER A 19 46.56 6.49 -6.55
N MET A 20 45.28 6.76 -6.32
CA MET A 20 44.14 6.15 -6.99
C MET A 20 43.36 7.20 -7.79
N ASP A 21 44.05 8.26 -8.22
CA ASP A 21 43.44 9.36 -8.97
C ASP A 21 42.77 8.83 -10.25
N GLY A 22 41.50 9.21 -10.45
CA GLY A 22 40.74 8.87 -11.64
C GLY A 22 40.56 7.37 -11.93
N MET A 23 40.81 6.47 -10.97
CA MET A 23 40.88 5.02 -11.23
C MET A 23 39.63 4.45 -11.92
N PHE A 24 38.44 4.94 -11.57
CA PHE A 24 37.17 4.55 -12.19
C PHE A 24 36.49 5.73 -12.90
N SER A 25 37.20 6.82 -13.16
CA SER A 25 36.61 8.00 -13.78
C SER A 25 36.00 7.68 -15.16
N ASP A 26 34.89 8.32 -15.49
CA ASP A 26 34.11 8.15 -16.73
C ASP A 26 33.58 6.73 -16.96
N CYS A 27 33.50 5.88 -15.93
CA CYS A 27 32.84 4.59 -15.99
C CYS A 27 31.31 4.75 -15.89
N THR A 28 30.71 5.49 -16.82
CA THR A 28 29.31 5.94 -16.76
C THR A 28 28.28 4.79 -16.69
N GLY A 29 28.61 3.61 -17.21
CA GLY A 29 27.77 2.41 -17.20
C GLY A 29 27.91 1.52 -15.96
N LEU A 30 28.88 1.79 -15.07
CA LEU A 30 29.20 0.94 -13.92
C LEU A 30 28.12 1.11 -12.83
N LYS A 31 27.36 0.04 -12.57
CA LYS A 31 26.23 0.07 -11.62
C LYS A 31 26.63 -0.26 -10.19
N SER A 32 27.63 -1.13 -10.04
CA SER A 32 28.12 -1.65 -8.76
C SER A 32 29.61 -1.98 -8.88
N LEU A 33 30.32 -1.87 -7.77
CA LEU A 33 31.74 -2.19 -7.69
C LEU A 33 32.06 -2.75 -6.29
N ASP A 34 32.60 -3.96 -6.24
CA ASP A 34 33.07 -4.55 -4.99
C ASP A 34 34.53 -4.12 -4.74
N LEU A 35 34.72 -3.28 -3.71
CA LEU A 35 36.02 -2.74 -3.31
C LEU A 35 36.54 -3.35 -2.00
N SER A 36 35.93 -4.42 -1.51
CA SER A 36 36.27 -5.05 -0.22
C SER A 36 37.73 -5.52 -0.13
N SER A 37 38.37 -5.80 -1.27
CA SER A 37 39.78 -6.21 -1.36
C SER A 37 40.79 -5.05 -1.28
N PHE A 38 40.31 -3.80 -1.36
CA PHE A 38 41.22 -2.65 -1.43
C PHE A 38 41.86 -2.35 -0.07
N ASN A 39 43.15 -2.04 -0.10
CA ASN A 39 43.90 -1.48 1.02
C ASN A 39 44.35 -0.07 0.65
N THR A 40 43.78 0.92 1.34
CA THR A 40 44.04 2.34 1.05
C THR A 40 44.98 3.01 2.06
N GLY A 41 45.55 2.27 3.02
CA GLY A 41 46.33 2.85 4.12
C GLY A 41 47.62 3.58 3.70
N LYS A 42 48.09 3.41 2.46
CA LYS A 42 49.22 4.16 1.88
C LYS A 42 48.82 5.19 0.82
N VAL A 43 47.53 5.29 0.51
CA VAL A 43 47.03 6.19 -0.54
C VAL A 43 47.04 7.62 -0.02
N THR A 44 47.57 8.52 -0.83
CA THR A 44 47.68 9.96 -0.53
C THR A 44 46.82 10.83 -1.45
N LYS A 45 46.36 10.27 -2.58
CA LYS A 45 45.58 10.93 -3.62
C LYS A 45 44.45 10.05 -4.16
N MET A 46 43.24 10.59 -4.24
CA MET A 46 42.02 9.97 -4.76
C MET A 46 41.16 10.96 -5.56
N THR A 47 41.77 11.99 -6.12
CA THR A 47 41.06 13.00 -6.92
C THR A 47 40.36 12.32 -8.11
N TYR A 48 39.10 12.65 -8.38
CA TYR A 48 38.29 12.07 -9.47
C TYR A 48 38.07 10.56 -9.44
N MET A 49 38.37 9.85 -8.34
CA MET A 49 38.39 8.37 -8.34
C MET A 49 37.11 7.73 -8.92
N PHE A 50 35.93 8.29 -8.63
CA PHE A 50 34.62 7.85 -9.12
C PHE A 50 33.88 8.94 -9.92
N ALA A 51 34.60 9.96 -10.40
CA ALA A 51 33.98 11.04 -11.17
C ALA A 51 33.32 10.49 -12.46
N TYR A 52 32.13 10.99 -12.76
CA TYR A 52 31.28 10.62 -13.90
C TYR A 52 30.85 9.15 -13.92
N CYS A 53 30.93 8.45 -12.77
CA CYS A 53 30.26 7.15 -12.57
C CYS A 53 28.76 7.35 -12.34
N ASN A 54 28.04 7.79 -13.38
CA ASN A 54 26.64 8.22 -13.25
C ASN A 54 25.67 7.07 -12.88
N SER A 55 25.95 5.83 -13.32
CA SER A 55 25.13 4.67 -12.96
C SER A 55 25.40 4.10 -11.56
N LEU A 56 26.45 4.57 -10.88
CA LEU A 56 26.85 4.08 -9.57
C LEU A 56 26.03 4.78 -8.49
N THR A 57 25.23 4.00 -7.76
CA THR A 57 24.24 4.51 -6.79
C THR A 57 24.53 4.06 -5.36
N TYR A 58 25.38 3.05 -5.18
CA TYR A 58 25.83 2.55 -3.89
C TYR A 58 27.32 2.17 -3.93
N LEU A 59 28.03 2.49 -2.85
CA LEU A 59 29.41 2.07 -2.59
C LEU A 59 29.58 1.65 -1.13
N ASP A 60 30.14 0.45 -0.91
CA ASP A 60 30.66 0.06 0.40
C ASP A 60 32.15 0.43 0.48
N LEU A 61 32.45 1.48 1.25
CA LEU A 61 33.80 1.97 1.52
C LEU A 61 34.16 1.77 3.01
N SER A 62 33.59 0.74 3.64
CA SER A 62 33.85 0.44 5.06
C SER A 62 35.30 0.06 5.35
N ASN A 63 36.04 -0.44 4.36
CA ASN A 63 37.46 -0.80 4.45
C ASN A 63 38.42 0.34 4.07
N PHE A 64 37.92 1.51 3.65
CA PHE A 64 38.77 2.62 3.24
C PHE A 64 39.32 3.37 4.46
N ASP A 65 40.64 3.44 4.55
CA ASP A 65 41.38 4.36 5.42
C ASP A 65 41.76 5.61 4.62
N MET A 66 41.20 6.76 4.99
CA MET A 66 41.51 8.06 4.35
C MET A 66 42.49 8.89 5.17
N SER A 67 43.08 8.36 6.25
CA SER A 67 43.93 9.12 7.18
C SER A 67 45.09 9.82 6.48
N GLN A 68 45.72 9.16 5.49
CA GLN A 68 46.84 9.68 4.71
C GLN A 68 46.44 10.47 3.45
N VAL A 69 45.15 10.49 3.09
CA VAL A 69 44.68 11.15 1.87
C VAL A 69 44.69 12.67 2.05
N SER A 70 45.44 13.36 1.19
CA SER A 70 45.56 14.83 1.16
C SER A 70 44.91 15.47 -0.06
N GLN A 71 44.60 14.69 -1.10
CA GLN A 71 43.96 15.15 -2.34
C GLN A 71 42.79 14.21 -2.64
N MET A 72 41.57 14.74 -2.60
CA MET A 72 40.32 13.97 -2.80
C MET A 72 39.22 14.86 -3.39
N ASP A 73 39.61 15.92 -4.10
CA ASP A 73 38.67 16.84 -4.73
C ASP A 73 37.86 16.10 -5.80
N VAL A 74 36.57 16.44 -5.92
CA VAL A 74 35.66 15.98 -6.98
C VAL A 74 35.68 14.46 -7.18
N MET A 75 35.78 13.72 -6.07
CA MET A 75 35.92 12.27 -6.06
C MET A 75 34.67 11.55 -6.59
N PHE A 76 33.48 12.14 -6.44
CA PHE A 76 32.19 11.55 -6.79
C PHE A 76 31.37 12.38 -7.79
N LEU A 77 32.00 13.38 -8.44
CA LEU A 77 31.34 14.30 -9.37
C LEU A 77 30.45 13.56 -10.38
N ALA A 78 29.23 14.06 -10.59
CA ALA A 78 28.31 13.59 -11.63
C ALA A 78 28.07 14.66 -12.70
N ASP A 79 27.49 14.28 -13.83
CA ASP A 79 27.08 15.23 -14.88
C ASP A 79 25.78 15.99 -14.55
N GLU A 80 24.99 15.44 -13.63
CA GLU A 80 23.73 15.98 -13.13
C GLU A 80 23.50 15.54 -11.69
N GLU A 81 22.46 16.06 -11.04
CA GLU A 81 22.13 15.62 -9.68
C GLU A 81 21.71 14.14 -9.66
N LEU A 82 22.54 13.28 -9.07
CA LEU A 82 22.35 11.83 -9.04
C LEU A 82 22.43 11.25 -7.62
N PRO A 83 21.69 10.18 -7.33
CA PRO A 83 21.73 9.54 -6.03
C PRO A 83 23.07 8.83 -5.82
N LEU A 84 23.62 8.91 -4.60
CA LEU A 84 24.73 8.08 -4.16
C LEU A 84 24.58 7.77 -2.66
N LEU A 85 24.69 6.50 -2.30
CA LEU A 85 24.80 6.02 -0.93
C LEU A 85 26.19 5.42 -0.71
N VAL A 86 26.91 5.93 0.28
CA VAL A 86 28.24 5.49 0.69
C VAL A 86 28.15 4.94 2.11
N LYS A 87 28.53 3.68 2.28
CA LYS A 87 28.64 3.05 3.59
C LYS A 87 30.09 3.15 4.07
N THR A 88 30.35 3.83 5.19
CA THR A 88 31.72 4.06 5.67
C THR A 88 31.75 4.52 7.12
N ASN A 89 32.86 4.26 7.82
CA ASN A 89 33.17 4.85 9.13
C ASN A 89 34.26 5.93 9.05
N ASP A 90 34.83 6.17 7.87
CA ASP A 90 35.91 7.14 7.74
C ASP A 90 35.37 8.57 7.88
N SER A 91 35.99 9.35 8.76
CA SER A 91 35.52 10.70 9.07
C SER A 91 35.56 11.66 7.88
N LYS A 92 36.52 11.52 6.95
CA LYS A 92 36.64 12.40 5.78
C LYS A 92 35.55 12.09 4.76
N LEU A 93 35.20 10.81 4.59
CA LEU A 93 34.09 10.41 3.72
C LEU A 93 32.73 10.77 4.34
N LEU A 94 32.58 10.65 5.66
CA LEU A 94 31.35 11.06 6.38
C LEU A 94 31.12 12.58 6.32
N SER A 95 32.19 13.38 6.28
CA SER A 95 32.13 14.84 6.18
C SER A 95 32.33 15.39 4.78
N TYR A 96 32.43 14.53 3.76
CA TYR A 96 32.64 14.96 2.38
C TYR A 96 31.45 15.77 1.87
N ASP A 97 31.71 16.83 1.08
CA ASP A 97 30.67 17.62 0.46
C ASP A 97 30.19 16.97 -0.84
N TYR A 98 29.33 15.96 -0.70
CA TYR A 98 28.72 15.26 -1.82
C TYR A 98 27.87 16.19 -2.71
N SER A 99 27.35 17.29 -2.15
CA SER A 99 26.49 18.20 -2.91
C SER A 99 27.27 19.03 -3.94
N ALA A 100 28.52 19.38 -3.64
CA ALA A 100 29.44 19.99 -4.60
C ALA A 100 29.74 19.08 -5.80
N ASP A 101 29.60 17.76 -5.61
CA ASP A 101 29.78 16.73 -6.62
C ASP A 101 28.47 16.35 -7.34
N LEU A 102 27.40 17.14 -7.14
CA LEU A 102 26.06 16.86 -7.68
C LEU A 102 25.51 15.50 -7.22
N ARG A 103 25.81 15.11 -5.98
CA ARG A 103 25.28 13.90 -5.35
C ARG A 103 24.30 14.24 -4.23
N TYR A 104 23.16 13.56 -4.24
CA TYR A 104 22.19 13.57 -3.14
C TYR A 104 22.05 12.17 -2.54
N PRO A 105 21.48 12.04 -1.33
CA PRO A 105 21.40 10.75 -0.65
C PRO A 105 20.69 9.67 -1.47
N GLY A 106 21.35 8.52 -1.64
CA GLY A 106 20.78 7.36 -2.31
C GLY A 106 19.73 6.59 -1.49
N GLY A 107 19.29 5.44 -2.02
CA GLY A 107 18.26 4.61 -1.40
C GLY A 107 16.83 5.16 -1.55
N PRO A 108 15.90 4.82 -0.64
CA PRO A 108 14.51 5.24 -0.73
C PRO A 108 14.29 6.75 -0.58
N LYS A 109 13.52 7.31 -1.52
CA LYS A 109 13.06 8.69 -1.56
C LYS A 109 11.53 8.76 -1.58
N PHE A 110 10.97 9.73 -0.88
CA PHE A 110 9.52 9.95 -0.75
C PHE A 110 9.15 11.34 -1.26
N GLU A 111 8.21 11.40 -2.18
CA GLU A 111 7.68 12.63 -2.77
C GLU A 111 6.26 12.86 -2.29
N ALA A 112 6.00 14.01 -1.70
CA ALA A 112 4.71 14.37 -1.13
C ALA A 112 3.65 14.69 -2.20
N ASN A 113 4.01 14.78 -3.49
CA ASN A 113 3.04 14.92 -4.60
C ASN A 113 2.04 16.08 -4.40
N GLY A 114 2.58 17.29 -4.28
CA GLY A 114 1.83 18.51 -3.98
C GLY A 114 1.34 18.61 -2.52
N GLY A 115 1.84 17.76 -1.63
CA GLY A 115 1.77 17.93 -0.17
C GLY A 115 3.12 18.34 0.42
N SER A 116 3.27 18.23 1.74
CA SER A 116 4.49 18.56 2.48
C SER A 116 4.70 17.64 3.68
N PHE A 117 5.95 17.32 3.99
CA PHE A 117 6.39 16.64 5.22
C PHE A 117 6.57 17.59 6.41
N SER A 118 6.56 18.90 6.16
CA SER A 118 6.71 19.94 7.18
C SER A 118 5.75 21.11 6.88
N PRO A 119 4.82 21.45 7.79
CA PRO A 119 3.87 22.53 7.57
C PRO A 119 4.56 23.87 7.26
N ASP A 120 5.73 24.12 7.86
CA ASP A 120 6.38 25.42 7.83
C ASP A 120 7.34 25.59 6.65
N SER A 121 7.98 24.51 6.18
CA SER A 121 9.06 24.58 5.19
C SER A 121 8.66 24.10 3.79
N LYS A 122 7.42 23.64 3.59
CA LYS A 122 6.97 23.03 2.32
C LYS A 122 7.95 21.96 1.82
N GLU A 123 8.46 21.14 2.75
CA GLU A 123 9.36 20.03 2.41
C GLU A 123 8.60 19.00 1.57
N GLU A 124 8.75 19.01 0.25
CA GLU A 124 8.02 18.10 -0.66
C GLU A 124 8.73 16.74 -0.84
N THR A 125 10.01 16.64 -0.44
CA THR A 125 10.82 15.43 -0.61
C THR A 125 11.43 15.00 0.72
N LYS A 126 11.35 13.72 1.05
CA LYS A 126 12.03 13.10 2.20
C LYS A 126 12.93 11.96 1.74
N TYR A 127 14.15 11.93 2.24
CA TYR A 127 15.07 10.82 2.02
C TYR A 127 15.11 9.94 3.26
N TYR A 128 15.12 8.61 3.08
CA TYR A 128 15.28 7.69 4.19
C TYR A 128 16.70 7.74 4.79
N PHE A 129 17.72 7.71 3.91
CA PHE A 129 19.08 8.08 4.27
C PHE A 129 19.22 9.60 4.16
N GLU A 130 19.51 10.27 5.27
CA GLU A 130 19.52 11.75 5.32
C GLU A 130 20.80 12.37 4.72
N LYS A 131 21.81 11.53 4.46
CA LYS A 131 23.11 11.92 3.91
C LYS A 131 23.59 10.87 2.93
N CYS A 132 24.44 11.27 1.98
CA CYS A 132 25.08 10.33 1.06
C CYS A 132 25.97 9.33 1.79
N ALA A 133 26.71 9.75 2.82
CA ALA A 133 27.55 8.87 3.62
C ALA A 133 26.89 8.47 4.96
N VAL A 134 26.89 7.17 5.26
CA VAL A 134 26.21 6.58 6.42
C VAL A 134 27.16 5.62 7.17
N PRO A 135 27.28 5.74 8.51
CA PRO A 135 28.07 4.82 9.34
C PRO A 135 27.67 3.37 9.18
N VAL A 136 28.65 2.47 9.17
CA VAL A 136 28.44 1.05 8.84
C VAL A 136 27.50 0.31 9.81
N ASP A 137 27.40 0.82 11.03
CA ASP A 137 26.59 0.32 12.15
C ASP A 137 25.21 0.97 12.24
N SER A 138 24.86 1.84 11.29
CA SER A 138 23.57 2.50 11.25
C SER A 138 22.43 1.48 11.16
N PRO A 139 21.40 1.57 12.04
CA PRO A 139 20.23 0.70 11.96
C PRO A 139 19.43 0.92 10.68
N LYS A 140 19.68 2.04 9.96
CA LYS A 140 18.98 2.34 8.72
C LYS A 140 19.24 1.31 7.60
N PHE A 141 20.31 0.51 7.69
CA PHE A 141 20.55 -0.57 6.74
C PHE A 141 19.60 -1.78 6.89
N ALA A 142 18.80 -1.85 7.97
CA ALA A 142 17.83 -2.93 8.16
C ALA A 142 16.47 -2.60 7.51
N LEU A 143 15.92 -3.55 6.76
CA LEU A 143 14.60 -3.43 6.12
C LEU A 143 13.48 -3.19 7.13
N ALA A 144 13.57 -3.80 8.32
CA ALA A 144 12.57 -3.61 9.37
C ALA A 144 12.48 -2.14 9.82
N THR A 145 13.63 -1.47 9.99
CA THR A 145 13.71 -0.05 10.35
C THR A 145 13.15 0.83 9.23
N PHE A 146 13.42 0.47 7.97
CA PHE A 146 12.83 1.16 6.82
C PHE A 146 11.30 1.03 6.78
N ASN A 147 10.77 -0.17 7.01
CA ASN A 147 9.33 -0.41 7.02
C ASN A 147 8.62 0.37 8.12
N GLU A 148 9.19 0.43 9.32
CA GLU A 148 8.69 1.25 10.41
C GLU A 148 8.69 2.74 10.04
N PHE A 149 9.82 3.25 9.53
CA PHE A 149 9.93 4.63 9.06
C PHE A 149 8.86 4.96 8.02
N ARG A 150 8.72 4.13 6.97
CA ARG A 150 7.74 4.35 5.90
C ARG A 150 6.30 4.33 6.41
N ASN A 151 5.99 3.40 7.30
CA ASN A 151 4.66 3.26 7.88
C ASN A 151 4.29 4.47 8.75
N ASN A 152 5.25 5.08 9.41
CA ASN A 152 5.06 6.28 10.22
C ASN A 152 5.15 7.57 9.42
N LEU A 153 5.80 7.57 8.25
CA LEU A 153 5.90 8.74 7.40
C LEU A 153 4.54 9.07 6.77
N LYS A 154 4.02 10.25 7.11
CA LYS A 154 2.71 10.76 6.67
C LYS A 154 2.85 12.23 6.28
N PRO A 155 2.95 12.56 4.98
CA PRO A 155 2.89 13.96 4.55
C PRO A 155 1.48 14.52 4.79
N THR A 156 1.37 15.84 4.73
CA THR A 156 0.11 16.59 4.80
C THR A 156 -0.14 17.32 3.49
N LYS A 157 -1.41 17.56 3.13
CA LYS A 157 -1.79 18.34 1.95
C LYS A 157 -3.12 19.01 2.23
N GLU A 158 -3.21 20.31 2.00
CA GLU A 158 -4.44 21.07 2.29
C GLU A 158 -5.63 20.47 1.53
N GLY A 159 -6.77 20.33 2.23
CA GLY A 159 -7.99 19.73 1.69
C GLY A 159 -7.86 18.26 1.27
N ASN A 160 -6.81 17.55 1.71
CA ASN A 160 -6.55 16.18 1.33
C ASN A 160 -6.04 15.35 2.52
N VAL A 161 -6.29 14.05 2.49
CA VAL A 161 -5.77 13.09 3.46
C VAL A 161 -4.80 12.14 2.75
N PHE A 162 -3.67 11.86 3.37
CA PHE A 162 -2.72 10.87 2.86
C PHE A 162 -3.38 9.48 2.81
N SER A 163 -3.31 8.81 1.66
CA SER A 163 -3.88 7.49 1.45
C SER A 163 -2.78 6.40 1.57
N ARG A 164 -1.82 6.40 0.65
CA ARG A 164 -0.74 5.40 0.59
C ARG A 164 0.48 5.91 -0.17
N TRP A 165 1.57 5.15 -0.07
CA TRP A 165 2.72 5.29 -0.96
C TRP A 165 2.53 4.45 -2.22
N LYS A 166 2.87 5.00 -3.39
CA LYS A 166 2.94 4.28 -4.66
C LYS A 166 4.37 4.35 -5.19
N VAL A 167 4.96 3.20 -5.53
CA VAL A 167 6.26 3.16 -6.22
C VAL A 167 6.10 3.72 -7.63
N THR A 168 6.90 4.72 -7.99
CA THR A 168 6.91 5.36 -9.31
C THR A 168 8.21 5.14 -10.07
N SER A 169 9.29 4.80 -9.38
CA SER A 169 10.60 4.46 -9.95
C SER A 169 11.34 3.49 -9.04
N GLY A 170 12.15 2.61 -9.62
CA GLY A 170 12.85 1.54 -8.89
C GLY A 170 11.95 0.35 -8.55
N SER A 171 12.30 -0.39 -7.50
CA SER A 171 11.55 -1.55 -7.04
C SER A 171 11.42 -1.54 -5.51
N GLU A 172 10.29 -2.01 -5.01
CA GLU A 172 10.07 -2.19 -3.57
C GLU A 172 11.14 -3.12 -3.00
N PRO A 173 11.91 -2.70 -1.98
CA PRO A 173 12.92 -3.56 -1.38
C PRO A 173 12.25 -4.66 -0.55
N VAL A 174 12.61 -5.91 -0.81
CA VAL A 174 12.16 -7.07 -0.02
C VAL A 174 13.24 -7.65 0.90
N ASN A 175 14.45 -7.07 0.87
CA ASN A 175 15.57 -7.40 1.74
C ASN A 175 16.51 -6.19 1.93
N ASP A 176 17.49 -6.32 2.83
CA ASP A 176 18.45 -5.27 3.20
C ASP A 176 19.35 -4.83 2.03
N GLU A 177 19.70 -5.74 1.11
CA GLU A 177 20.55 -5.43 -0.03
C GLU A 177 19.82 -4.54 -1.06
N GLN A 178 18.55 -4.85 -1.32
CA GLN A 178 17.73 -4.06 -2.22
C GLN A 178 17.40 -2.67 -1.69
N LEU A 179 17.41 -2.48 -0.37
CA LEU A 179 17.21 -1.18 0.29
C LEU A 179 18.28 -0.15 -0.11
N LEU A 180 19.46 -0.61 -0.53
CA LEU A 180 20.57 0.24 -0.94
C LEU A 180 20.37 0.88 -2.31
N SER A 181 19.45 0.34 -3.10
CA SER A 181 19.13 0.82 -4.45
C SER A 181 18.13 1.99 -4.41
N PRO A 182 18.22 2.96 -5.35
CA PRO A 182 17.24 4.04 -5.43
C PRO A 182 15.81 3.51 -5.72
N VAL A 183 14.85 4.00 -4.93
CA VAL A 183 13.41 3.76 -5.14
C VAL A 183 12.65 5.04 -4.80
N THR A 184 11.70 5.43 -5.65
CA THR A 184 10.88 6.62 -5.43
C THR A 184 9.45 6.21 -5.08
N TYR A 185 8.99 6.68 -3.93
CA TYR A 185 7.63 6.58 -3.46
C TYR A 185 6.92 7.91 -3.63
N MET A 186 5.78 7.91 -4.30
CA MET A 186 4.95 9.09 -4.46
C MET A 186 3.68 8.98 -3.63
N ALA A 187 3.40 10.00 -2.82
CA ALA A 187 2.21 10.07 -1.98
C ALA A 187 0.95 10.06 -2.85
N GLN A 188 0.00 9.22 -2.47
CA GLN A 188 -1.34 9.21 -3.04
C GLN A 188 -2.28 9.91 -2.07
N TRP A 189 -3.11 10.80 -2.61
CA TRP A 189 -4.01 11.65 -1.84
C TRP A 189 -5.46 11.27 -2.13
N ARG A 190 -6.31 11.46 -1.14
CA ARG A 190 -7.76 11.52 -1.28
C ARG A 190 -8.22 12.92 -0.89
N THR A 191 -9.21 13.46 -1.58
CA THR A 191 -9.86 14.73 -1.22
C THR A 191 -10.50 14.60 0.16
N GLY A 192 -10.32 15.61 1.00
CA GLY A 192 -10.76 15.62 2.37
C GLY A 192 -11.32 16.99 2.73
N GLU A 193 -12.64 17.10 2.71
CA GLU A 193 -13.28 17.80 3.82
C GLU A 193 -13.26 16.84 5.01
N THR A 194 -12.98 17.41 6.18
CA THR A 194 -12.96 16.73 7.48
C THR A 194 -14.36 16.18 7.80
N GLY A 195 -14.66 14.98 7.31
CA GLY A 195 -15.95 14.32 7.49
C GLY A 195 -16.18 13.23 6.46
N GLY A 196 -15.68 12.02 6.75
CA GLY A 196 -16.15 10.75 6.17
C GLY A 196 -16.17 10.65 4.64
N VAL A 197 -15.04 10.29 4.01
CA VAL A 197 -15.05 9.86 2.61
C VAL A 197 -14.01 8.75 2.37
N ASN A 198 -14.36 7.51 2.67
CA ASN A 198 -14.36 6.49 1.62
C ASN A 198 -15.83 6.40 1.19
N ILE A 199 -16.17 7.06 0.09
CA ILE A 199 -17.54 7.05 -0.43
C ILE A 199 -17.84 5.61 -0.88
N PRO A 200 -19.01 5.07 -0.52
CA PRO A 200 -19.51 3.83 -1.08
C PRO A 200 -19.47 3.78 -2.59
N SER A 201 -19.51 2.56 -3.14
CA SER A 201 -20.20 2.38 -4.41
C SER A 201 -21.56 3.11 -4.36
N GLN A 202 -21.77 4.10 -5.23
CA GLN A 202 -23.08 4.69 -5.49
C GLN A 202 -23.82 3.91 -6.59
N ASP A 203 -23.53 2.61 -6.72
CA ASP A 203 -24.27 1.73 -7.62
C ASP A 203 -25.76 1.83 -7.33
N VAL A 204 -26.56 1.70 -8.38
CA VAL A 204 -28.01 1.91 -8.34
C VAL A 204 -28.70 0.99 -7.32
N ASP A 205 -28.11 -0.19 -7.09
CA ASP A 205 -28.62 -1.25 -6.22
C ASP A 205 -28.12 -1.16 -4.77
N ASN A 206 -27.21 -0.22 -4.45
CA ASN A 206 -26.65 -0.06 -3.11
C ASN A 206 -27.06 1.29 -2.50
N THR A 207 -26.95 1.40 -1.18
CA THR A 207 -27.26 2.62 -0.43
C THR A 207 -26.26 2.88 0.69
N LYS A 208 -26.08 4.16 1.02
CA LYS A 208 -25.22 4.62 2.11
C LYS A 208 -26.05 4.80 3.38
N PRO A 209 -25.75 4.08 4.48
CA PRO A 209 -26.41 4.29 5.76
C PRO A 209 -25.87 5.54 6.46
N GLY A 210 -26.49 6.70 6.20
CA GLY A 210 -26.22 7.94 6.95
C GLY A 210 -24.76 8.41 6.94
N GLU A 211 -24.44 9.29 7.89
CA GLU A 211 -23.06 9.74 8.12
C GLU A 211 -22.31 8.73 9.00
N ILE A 212 -21.10 8.36 8.57
CA ILE A 212 -20.21 7.43 9.28
C ILE A 212 -18.89 8.12 9.60
N SER A 213 -18.35 7.84 10.78
CA SER A 213 -17.09 8.41 11.28
C SER A 213 -15.88 7.65 10.73
N SER A 214 -15.03 7.06 11.57
CA SER A 214 -13.90 6.21 11.17
C SER A 214 -14.24 4.72 11.12
N TYR A 215 -15.40 4.31 11.64
CA TYR A 215 -15.84 2.92 11.67
C TYR A 215 -17.37 2.82 11.51
N GLY A 216 -17.84 1.91 10.66
CA GLY A 216 -19.28 1.73 10.41
C GLY A 216 -19.56 0.95 9.12
N ILE A 217 -20.84 0.64 8.87
CA ILE A 217 -21.25 0.11 7.57
C ILE A 217 -21.13 1.23 6.55
N ALA A 218 -20.28 1.08 5.55
CA ALA A 218 -20.07 2.05 4.49
C ALA A 218 -21.27 2.07 3.55
N TYR A 219 -21.72 0.90 3.12
CA TYR A 219 -22.85 0.71 2.22
C TYR A 219 -23.43 -0.69 2.32
N MET A 220 -24.66 -0.82 1.85
CA MET A 220 -25.40 -2.08 1.86
C MET A 220 -26.37 -2.13 0.67
N PRO A 221 -26.90 -3.31 0.32
CA PRO A 221 -27.96 -3.44 -0.67
C PRO A 221 -29.16 -2.53 -0.34
N LYS A 222 -29.64 -1.79 -1.34
CA LYS A 222 -30.72 -0.81 -1.20
C LYS A 222 -32.07 -1.47 -0.92
N GLN A 223 -32.36 -2.58 -1.60
CA GLN A 223 -33.59 -3.36 -1.44
C GLN A 223 -33.43 -4.77 -2.05
N PHE A 224 -34.21 -5.73 -1.57
CA PHE A 224 -34.31 -7.07 -2.14
C PHE A 224 -35.66 -7.28 -2.86
N GLN A 225 -35.94 -6.42 -3.84
CA GLN A 225 -37.23 -6.44 -4.55
C GLN A 225 -37.30 -7.61 -5.55
N THR A 226 -38.38 -8.37 -5.57
CA THR A 226 -38.62 -9.40 -6.60
C THR A 226 -39.68 -8.95 -7.62
N ASN A 227 -39.69 -9.54 -8.80
CA ASN A 227 -40.81 -9.42 -9.72
C ASN A 227 -42.07 -10.11 -9.17
N ARG A 228 -43.23 -9.76 -9.73
CA ARG A 228 -44.47 -10.52 -9.50
C ARG A 228 -44.28 -11.94 -10.04
N THR A 229 -44.34 -12.92 -9.16
CA THR A 229 -44.09 -14.33 -9.48
C THR A 229 -45.30 -15.18 -9.14
N VAL A 230 -45.63 -16.13 -10.02
CA VAL A 230 -46.61 -17.18 -9.73
C VAL A 230 -45.90 -18.26 -8.93
N LEU A 231 -46.45 -18.62 -7.77
CA LEU A 231 -45.90 -19.70 -6.95
C LEU A 231 -46.34 -21.07 -7.48
N ASN A 232 -45.48 -22.06 -7.31
CA ASN A 232 -45.79 -23.47 -7.55
C ASN A 232 -46.90 -23.94 -6.59
N ASP A 233 -47.67 -24.97 -6.98
CA ASP A 233 -48.73 -25.53 -6.14
C ASP A 233 -48.22 -26.11 -4.80
N ALA A 234 -46.96 -26.55 -4.77
CA ALA A 234 -46.24 -27.01 -3.57
C ALA A 234 -44.72 -27.08 -3.82
N GLY A 235 -43.96 -27.21 -2.73
CA GLY A 235 -42.53 -27.45 -2.75
C GLY A 235 -41.67 -26.17 -2.73
N PRO A 236 -40.34 -26.33 -2.81
CA PRO A 236 -39.43 -25.20 -2.75
C PRO A 236 -39.45 -24.39 -4.05
N GLN A 237 -39.27 -23.08 -3.92
CA GLN A 237 -39.16 -22.16 -5.04
C GLN A 237 -38.16 -21.05 -4.75
N SER A 238 -37.23 -20.86 -5.68
CA SER A 238 -36.27 -19.76 -5.69
C SER A 238 -36.78 -18.65 -6.60
N ILE A 239 -36.81 -17.41 -6.10
CA ILE A 239 -37.27 -16.23 -6.83
C ILE A 239 -36.10 -15.24 -6.92
N PRO A 240 -35.56 -14.96 -8.11
CA PRO A 240 -34.49 -14.00 -8.28
C PRO A 240 -34.90 -12.60 -7.78
N VAL A 241 -33.98 -11.94 -7.08
CA VAL A 241 -34.11 -10.54 -6.72
C VAL A 241 -33.73 -9.68 -7.92
N ASN A 242 -34.51 -8.62 -8.14
CA ASN A 242 -34.26 -7.62 -9.15
C ASN A 242 -33.08 -6.76 -8.72
N LYS A 243 -31.95 -6.92 -9.41
CA LYS A 243 -30.80 -6.01 -9.36
C LYS A 243 -30.42 -5.62 -10.79
N THR A 244 -29.85 -4.45 -10.96
CA THR A 244 -29.41 -3.90 -12.26
C THR A 244 -27.92 -4.13 -12.48
N GLU A 245 -27.14 -4.01 -11.41
CA GLU A 245 -25.68 -4.08 -11.35
C GLU A 245 -25.29 -5.13 -10.30
N ARG A 246 -24.78 -4.69 -9.14
CA ARG A 246 -24.28 -5.57 -8.06
C ARG A 246 -24.88 -5.21 -6.72
N PHE A 247 -25.04 -6.23 -5.88
CA PHE A 247 -25.24 -6.02 -4.46
C PHE A 247 -23.91 -6.18 -3.73
N ASP A 248 -23.47 -5.11 -3.10
CA ASP A 248 -22.34 -5.12 -2.20
C ASP A 248 -22.76 -4.71 -0.79
N VAL A 249 -22.04 -5.25 0.18
CA VAL A 249 -22.00 -4.71 1.53
C VAL A 249 -20.58 -4.28 1.86
N GLY A 250 -20.44 -3.04 2.33
CA GLY A 250 -19.16 -2.42 2.63
C GLY A 250 -19.04 -2.11 4.12
N VAL A 251 -17.91 -2.45 4.76
CA VAL A 251 -17.59 -2.01 6.13
C VAL A 251 -16.39 -1.07 6.08
N GLN A 252 -16.53 0.13 6.63
CA GLN A 252 -15.44 1.05 6.84
C GLN A 252 -14.77 0.76 8.18
N ASP A 253 -13.46 0.54 8.16
CA ASP A 253 -12.63 0.57 9.36
C ASP A 253 -11.32 1.32 9.05
N LEU A 254 -11.30 2.59 9.42
CA LEU A 254 -10.18 3.52 9.28
C LEU A 254 -9.48 3.78 10.61
N ARG A 255 -9.75 2.96 11.63
CA ARG A 255 -9.21 3.18 12.98
C ARG A 255 -7.71 2.88 13.04
N ASN A 256 -7.17 2.15 12.06
CA ASN A 256 -5.78 1.68 12.03
C ASN A 256 -5.41 0.93 13.32
N THR A 257 -6.30 0.02 13.73
CA THR A 257 -6.14 -0.83 14.92
C THR A 257 -6.32 -2.28 14.54
N THR A 258 -5.85 -3.18 15.39
CA THR A 258 -6.09 -4.64 15.30
C THR A 258 -7.46 -5.05 15.85
N SER A 259 -8.37 -4.10 16.07
CA SER A 259 -9.70 -4.37 16.61
C SER A 259 -10.46 -5.28 15.65
N GLN A 260 -10.95 -6.40 16.17
CA GLN A 260 -11.76 -7.33 15.41
C GLN A 260 -13.23 -6.91 15.43
N TRP A 261 -13.96 -7.31 14.39
CA TRP A 261 -15.38 -7.07 14.26
C TRP A 261 -16.05 -8.11 13.36
N THR A 262 -17.36 -8.26 13.52
CA THR A 262 -18.19 -9.08 12.63
C THR A 262 -19.35 -8.27 12.09
N LEU A 263 -19.70 -8.53 10.83
CA LEU A 263 -20.95 -8.11 10.22
C LEU A 263 -21.88 -9.33 10.11
N LYS A 264 -23.09 -9.20 10.64
CA LYS A 264 -24.16 -10.20 10.52
C LYS A 264 -25.37 -9.62 9.79
N ALA A 265 -26.15 -10.47 9.13
CA ALA A 265 -27.40 -10.10 8.48
C ALA A 265 -28.56 -10.97 8.96
N GLN A 266 -29.77 -10.42 8.99
CA GLN A 266 -30.99 -11.13 9.39
C GLN A 266 -32.18 -10.64 8.54
N LEU A 267 -32.97 -11.58 8.00
CA LEU A 267 -34.21 -11.29 7.29
C LEU A 267 -35.35 -11.05 8.29
N MET A 268 -36.00 -9.90 8.16
CA MET A 268 -37.13 -9.47 8.97
C MET A 268 -38.34 -9.22 8.08
N TRP A 269 -39.51 -9.70 8.50
CA TRP A 269 -40.78 -9.46 7.81
C TRP A 269 -41.56 -8.34 8.52
N ASP A 270 -42.07 -7.40 7.74
CA ASP A 270 -42.80 -6.23 8.20
C ASP A 270 -44.32 -6.42 8.06
N GLY A 271 -45.10 -5.66 8.83
CA GLY A 271 -46.56 -5.63 8.66
C GLY A 271 -47.32 -6.92 9.04
N GLY A 272 -46.67 -7.84 9.77
CA GLY A 272 -47.30 -9.03 10.34
C GLY A 272 -47.63 -10.16 9.36
N LYS A 273 -47.18 -10.05 8.11
CA LYS A 273 -47.22 -11.15 7.12
C LYS A 273 -45.80 -11.59 6.83
N GLU A 274 -45.54 -12.89 7.00
CA GLU A 274 -44.24 -13.48 6.71
C GLU A 274 -44.36 -14.58 5.67
N LEU A 275 -43.24 -14.88 5.01
CA LEU A 275 -43.07 -16.12 4.25
C LEU A 275 -42.37 -17.14 5.17
N PRO A 276 -43.07 -18.16 5.70
CA PRO A 276 -42.49 -19.07 6.68
C PRO A 276 -41.27 -19.82 6.14
N GLY A 277 -40.18 -19.81 6.92
CA GLY A 277 -38.92 -20.48 6.58
C GLY A 277 -38.18 -19.87 5.38
N SER A 278 -38.63 -18.71 4.88
CA SER A 278 -37.97 -18.05 3.77
C SER A 278 -36.58 -17.53 4.15
N SER A 279 -35.75 -17.36 3.13
CA SER A 279 -34.40 -16.83 3.28
C SER A 279 -33.95 -16.05 2.05
N ILE A 280 -32.93 -15.22 2.22
CA ILE A 280 -32.23 -14.57 1.10
C ILE A 280 -30.94 -15.35 0.86
N LYS A 281 -30.81 -15.95 -0.32
CA LYS A 281 -29.64 -16.72 -0.73
C LYS A 281 -28.76 -15.92 -1.67
N THR A 282 -27.46 -15.95 -1.43
CA THR A 282 -26.41 -15.29 -2.23
C THR A 282 -25.50 -16.33 -2.91
N THR A 283 -24.76 -15.95 -3.96
CA THR A 283 -23.96 -16.90 -4.79
C THR A 283 -22.45 -16.59 -4.86
N ASN A 284 -21.90 -15.91 -3.87
CA ASN A 284 -20.45 -15.70 -3.80
C ASN A 284 -19.73 -16.91 -3.20
N LYS A 285 -19.26 -17.82 -4.06
CA LYS A 285 -18.49 -19.01 -3.66
C LYS A 285 -17.13 -18.73 -3.03
N THR A 286 -16.52 -17.58 -3.32
CA THR A 286 -15.14 -17.33 -2.91
C THR A 286 -15.05 -16.77 -1.50
N GLY A 287 -16.10 -16.09 -1.02
CA GLY A 287 -16.04 -15.37 0.25
C GLY A 287 -15.02 -14.22 0.25
N VAL A 288 -14.47 -13.86 -0.92
CA VAL A 288 -13.40 -12.87 -1.02
C VAL A 288 -13.97 -11.48 -0.77
N VAL A 289 -13.36 -10.80 0.19
CA VAL A 289 -13.61 -9.39 0.50
C VAL A 289 -12.45 -8.57 -0.07
N MET A 290 -12.78 -7.49 -0.77
CA MET A 290 -11.82 -6.62 -1.43
C MET A 290 -11.75 -5.26 -0.71
N LYS A 291 -10.65 -4.54 -0.84
CA LYS A 291 -10.59 -3.14 -0.43
C LYS A 291 -11.15 -2.25 -1.53
N ASN A 292 -12.15 -1.46 -1.19
CA ASN A 292 -12.65 -0.38 -2.03
C ASN A 292 -11.76 0.85 -1.86
N ILE A 293 -11.12 1.26 -2.95
CA ILE A 293 -10.24 2.43 -3.02
C ILE A 293 -10.87 3.60 -3.77
N ASN A 294 -12.16 3.49 -4.16
CA ASN A 294 -12.89 4.58 -4.80
C ASN A 294 -12.93 5.79 -3.87
N ASN A 295 -12.54 6.94 -4.41
CA ASN A 295 -12.47 8.21 -3.69
C ASN A 295 -13.67 9.12 -3.96
N GLY A 296 -14.68 8.62 -4.67
CA GLY A 296 -15.89 9.34 -5.08
C GLY A 296 -15.69 10.41 -6.14
N THR A 297 -14.52 10.51 -6.78
CA THR A 297 -14.30 11.44 -7.90
C THR A 297 -15.00 10.96 -9.17
N ASP A 298 -14.95 9.65 -9.41
CA ASP A 298 -15.58 8.98 -10.53
C ASP A 298 -16.59 7.93 -10.02
N PRO A 299 -17.60 7.55 -10.85
CA PRO A 299 -18.47 6.42 -10.55
C PRO A 299 -17.67 5.18 -10.22
N PHE A 300 -18.15 4.39 -9.26
CA PHE A 300 -17.48 3.17 -8.83
C PHE A 300 -17.27 2.22 -10.00
N ASN A 301 -16.04 1.75 -10.17
CA ASN A 301 -15.68 0.77 -11.18
C ASN A 301 -14.97 -0.42 -10.50
N PRO A 302 -15.61 -1.61 -10.41
CA PRO A 302 -15.05 -2.73 -9.68
C PRO A 302 -13.71 -3.25 -10.25
N ASP A 303 -13.43 -3.02 -11.54
CA ASP A 303 -12.18 -3.45 -12.17
C ASP A 303 -10.98 -2.57 -11.76
N MET A 304 -11.26 -1.34 -11.32
CA MET A 304 -10.24 -0.33 -10.99
C MET A 304 -10.18 -0.03 -9.49
N ASP A 305 -11.33 -0.07 -8.83
CA ASP A 305 -11.51 0.41 -7.46
C ASP A 305 -11.47 -0.72 -6.42
N LEU A 306 -11.41 -1.98 -6.83
CA LEU A 306 -11.26 -3.11 -5.92
C LEU A 306 -9.83 -3.66 -5.96
N THR A 307 -9.21 -3.71 -4.78
CA THR A 307 -7.88 -4.27 -4.58
C THR A 307 -7.90 -5.36 -3.53
N ASP A 308 -6.89 -6.23 -3.53
CA ASP A 308 -6.82 -7.32 -2.56
C ASP A 308 -6.85 -6.78 -1.12
N SER A 309 -7.64 -7.42 -0.25
CA SER A 309 -7.67 -7.09 1.17
C SER A 309 -6.51 -7.71 1.95
N ASN A 310 -5.68 -8.55 1.32
CA ASN A 310 -4.58 -9.29 1.94
C ASN A 310 -5.04 -10.12 3.14
N ASN A 311 -6.23 -10.71 3.06
CA ASN A 311 -6.88 -11.45 4.16
C ASN A 311 -7.08 -10.62 5.44
N GLU A 312 -7.20 -9.30 5.36
CA GLU A 312 -7.57 -8.48 6.52
C GLU A 312 -9.00 -8.75 6.97
N VAL A 313 -9.91 -8.99 6.02
CA VAL A 313 -11.31 -9.31 6.27
C VAL A 313 -11.72 -10.48 5.39
N GLN A 314 -12.50 -11.40 5.94
CA GLN A 314 -13.03 -12.57 5.24
C GLN A 314 -14.55 -12.54 5.20
N GLY A 315 -15.13 -12.95 4.07
CA GLY A 315 -16.57 -13.13 3.91
C GLY A 315 -16.98 -14.60 3.93
N GLU A 316 -18.23 -14.87 4.30
CA GLU A 316 -18.82 -16.21 4.25
C GLU A 316 -19.30 -16.56 2.84
N SER A 317 -18.96 -17.75 2.34
CA SER A 317 -19.33 -18.18 0.98
C SER A 317 -20.81 -18.58 0.87
N ASP A 318 -21.47 -18.25 -0.25
CA ASP A 318 -22.85 -18.67 -0.59
C ASP A 318 -23.85 -18.55 0.59
N VAL A 319 -23.91 -17.34 1.16
CA VAL A 319 -24.67 -17.08 2.39
C VAL A 319 -26.17 -17.31 2.19
N THR A 320 -26.80 -17.93 3.19
CA THR A 320 -28.26 -17.99 3.33
C THR A 320 -28.69 -17.18 4.55
N ILE A 321 -29.19 -15.98 4.31
CA ILE A 321 -29.66 -15.05 5.35
C ILE A 321 -31.08 -15.46 5.74
N THR A 322 -31.25 -15.87 6.99
CA THR A 322 -32.54 -16.33 7.55
C THR A 322 -33.09 -15.32 8.56
N ASN A 323 -34.16 -15.67 9.25
CA ASN A 323 -34.66 -14.93 10.40
C ASN A 323 -33.78 -15.06 11.66
N VAL A 324 -32.60 -15.66 11.57
CA VAL A 324 -31.57 -15.72 12.62
C VAL A 324 -30.32 -14.97 12.14
N PRO A 325 -29.64 -14.18 13.00
CA PRO A 325 -28.41 -13.49 12.63
C PRO A 325 -27.36 -14.42 12.00
N THR A 326 -27.09 -14.20 10.73
CA THR A 326 -26.18 -14.98 9.89
C THR A 326 -24.89 -14.21 9.70
N LEU A 327 -23.73 -14.85 9.89
CA LEU A 327 -22.43 -14.22 9.70
C LEU A 327 -22.19 -13.89 8.22
N ILE A 328 -21.68 -12.69 7.94
CA ILE A 328 -21.40 -12.21 6.58
C ILE A 328 -19.92 -11.91 6.40
N MET A 329 -19.33 -11.15 7.32
CA MET A 329 -17.91 -10.78 7.28
C MET A 329 -17.29 -10.84 8.67
N THR A 330 -16.00 -11.16 8.72
CA THR A 330 -15.16 -11.16 9.92
C THR A 330 -13.85 -10.44 9.65
N ALA A 331 -13.49 -9.50 10.51
CA ALA A 331 -12.17 -8.88 10.52
C ALA A 331 -11.16 -9.69 11.34
N ASN A 332 -10.00 -9.94 10.75
CA ASN A 332 -8.94 -10.73 11.34
C ASN A 332 -8.10 -9.89 12.31
N ASN A 333 -7.20 -10.51 13.07
CA ASN A 333 -6.37 -9.80 14.04
C ASN A 333 -5.15 -9.11 13.38
N VAL A 334 -5.42 -8.17 12.48
CA VAL A 334 -4.43 -7.36 11.74
C VAL A 334 -4.89 -5.90 11.71
N SER A 335 -4.00 -4.96 11.37
CA SER A 335 -4.39 -3.55 11.34
C SER A 335 -5.36 -3.26 10.18
N HIS A 336 -6.50 -2.65 10.48
CA HIS A 336 -7.50 -2.27 9.49
C HIS A 336 -7.48 -0.77 9.21
N ASN A 337 -7.35 -0.39 7.94
CA ASN A 337 -7.42 1.00 7.51
C ASN A 337 -7.97 1.13 6.08
N ALA A 338 -9.17 0.61 5.85
CA ALA A 338 -9.80 0.59 4.53
C ALA A 338 -11.34 0.57 4.60
N VAL A 339 -11.97 0.61 3.43
CA VAL A 339 -13.35 0.12 3.26
C VAL A 339 -13.28 -1.26 2.62
N TYR A 340 -13.91 -2.23 3.27
CA TYR A 340 -13.92 -3.63 2.89
C TYR A 340 -15.25 -3.95 2.18
N ASN A 341 -15.17 -4.16 0.87
CA ASN A 341 -16.28 -4.49 -0.03
C ASN A 341 -16.48 -6.00 -0.12
N TYR A 342 -17.68 -6.46 0.20
CA TYR A 342 -18.11 -7.83 -0.04
C TYR A 342 -19.24 -7.88 -1.08
N ASN A 343 -18.98 -8.53 -2.21
CA ASN A 343 -19.96 -8.75 -3.27
C ASN A 343 -20.84 -9.95 -2.91
N LEU A 344 -22.16 -9.76 -2.87
CA LEU A 344 -23.07 -10.87 -2.57
C LEU A 344 -23.30 -11.78 -3.80
N GLY A 345 -22.95 -11.32 -5.01
CA GLY A 345 -23.19 -12.06 -6.24
C GLY A 345 -24.65 -11.98 -6.69
N ASP A 346 -25.20 -13.08 -7.18
CA ASP A 346 -26.62 -13.17 -7.47
C ASP A 346 -27.40 -13.42 -6.18
N VAL A 347 -28.60 -12.87 -6.11
CA VAL A 347 -29.43 -12.95 -4.91
C VAL A 347 -30.83 -13.42 -5.28
N SER A 348 -31.37 -14.29 -4.43
CA SER A 348 -32.70 -14.85 -4.59
C SER A 348 -33.42 -14.96 -3.25
N LEU A 349 -34.74 -14.81 -3.28
CA LEU A 349 -35.63 -15.18 -2.20
C LEU A 349 -35.96 -16.67 -2.33
N GLU A 350 -35.59 -17.44 -1.32
CA GLU A 350 -35.88 -18.86 -1.23
C GLU A 350 -37.12 -19.07 -0.37
N ILE A 351 -38.13 -19.74 -0.93
CA ILE A 351 -39.33 -20.17 -0.23
C ILE A 351 -39.27 -21.70 -0.14
N PRO A 352 -39.14 -22.31 1.05
CA PRO A 352 -38.95 -23.76 1.15
C PRO A 352 -40.23 -24.56 0.85
N GLU A 353 -41.40 -23.95 1.04
CA GLU A 353 -42.71 -24.57 0.78
C GLU A 353 -43.73 -23.50 0.36
N THR A 354 -44.26 -23.62 -0.86
CA THR A 354 -45.23 -22.66 -1.42
C THR A 354 -46.69 -22.98 -1.12
N ARG A 355 -47.03 -24.23 -0.73
CA ARG A 355 -48.42 -24.69 -0.58
C ARG A 355 -49.28 -23.83 0.36
N MET A 356 -48.68 -23.30 1.42
CA MET A 356 -49.38 -22.57 2.49
C MET A 356 -49.31 -21.04 2.32
N ILE A 357 -48.65 -20.54 1.28
CA ILE A 357 -48.43 -19.12 1.07
C ILE A 357 -49.68 -18.47 0.47
N GLN A 358 -50.20 -17.45 1.15
CA GLN A 358 -51.37 -16.72 0.67
C GLN A 358 -50.99 -15.77 -0.47
N PRO A 359 -51.79 -15.63 -1.54
CA PRO A 359 -51.56 -14.62 -2.56
C PRO A 359 -51.57 -13.21 -1.98
N GLY A 360 -50.57 -12.39 -2.32
CA GLY A 360 -50.49 -11.00 -1.88
C GLY A 360 -49.09 -10.41 -2.00
N SER A 361 -48.95 -9.19 -1.49
CA SER A 361 -47.66 -8.54 -1.31
C SER A 361 -47.11 -8.84 0.09
N TYR A 362 -45.80 -9.06 0.16
CA TYR A 362 -45.05 -9.28 1.39
C TYR A 362 -43.93 -8.24 1.42
N GLU A 363 -43.76 -7.59 2.57
CA GLU A 363 -42.74 -6.57 2.77
C GLU A 363 -41.84 -7.01 3.92
N GLY A 364 -40.54 -6.83 3.73
CA GLY A 364 -39.52 -7.19 4.70
C GLY A 364 -38.21 -6.52 4.33
N HIS A 365 -37.25 -6.62 5.24
CA HIS A 365 -35.94 -6.03 5.09
C HIS A 365 -34.85 -6.95 5.64
N VAL A 366 -33.61 -6.68 5.26
CA VAL A 366 -32.45 -7.33 5.86
C VAL A 366 -31.80 -6.34 6.83
N GLU A 367 -31.76 -6.70 8.11
CA GLU A 367 -31.03 -5.95 9.12
C GLU A 367 -29.55 -6.30 9.08
N TRP A 368 -28.70 -5.27 9.03
CA TRP A 368 -27.24 -5.40 9.02
C TRP A 368 -26.66 -4.98 10.35
N ASN A 369 -26.03 -5.92 11.04
CA ASN A 369 -25.56 -5.78 12.41
C ASN A 369 -24.03 -5.85 12.46
N LEU A 370 -23.38 -4.69 12.56
CA LEU A 370 -21.93 -4.56 12.73
C LEU A 370 -21.58 -4.45 14.22
N ALA A 371 -20.73 -5.34 14.70
CA ALA A 371 -20.33 -5.38 16.11
C ALA A 371 -18.82 -5.60 16.25
N ASN A 372 -18.19 -4.89 17.20
CA ASN A 372 -16.83 -5.21 17.62
C ASN A 372 -16.85 -6.55 18.37
N THR A 373 -15.85 -7.39 18.14
CA THR A 373 -15.62 -8.59 18.96
C THR A 373 -14.60 -8.25 20.03
N LEU A 374 -14.93 -8.58 21.29
CA LEU A 374 -14.10 -8.32 22.48
C LEU A 374 -12.74 -9.00 22.43
#